data_AF-A0A814GG04-F1
#
_entry.id   AF-A0A814GG04-F1
#
_cell.length_a   1.000
_cell.length_b   1.000
_cell.length_c   1.000
_cell.angle_alpha   90.00
_cell.angle_beta   90.00
_cell.angle_gamma   90.00
#
_symmetry.space_group_name_H-M   'P 1'
#
loop_
_entity.id
_entity.type
_entity.pdbx_description
1 polymer ?
#
loop_
_entity_poly.entity_id
_entity_poly.type
_entity_poly.pdbx_seq_one_letter_code
_entity_poly.pdbx_strand_id
1 'polypeptide(L)'
;MMINKGFSDNGHFVQCLTSLIINSTSIDLTDECIDFYRTALNDEKTETHIRIYQCINQLFQCTNIPIRNQFIQIFTPILLNELKKYNEDQQQEYIIEILKCFETLLTIVDSTLRIRLASLIIPLFINFLPDSTVSAQKFNQQNLRLISYIIERIQYLIPIYSNEFRIILQTLPDLRTKLENAIRRQQQFKQQQKDEKESNYISKHYNLSMNTSSQAPSLPLRIDFSNFKSS
;
A
#
# COMPACT_ATOMS: atom_id res chain seq x y z
N MET A 1 38.17 7.44 -9.17
CA MET A 1 38.22 6.03 -9.63
C MET A 1 37.78 5.15 -8.46
N MET A 2 36.81 4.27 -8.72
CA MET A 2 36.23 3.25 -7.82
C MET A 2 35.29 3.73 -6.72
N ILE A 3 33.97 3.78 -7.00
CA ILE A 3 32.96 2.92 -6.36
C ILE A 3 31.85 2.68 -7.40
N ASN A 4 32.12 1.77 -8.35
CA ASN A 4 31.12 1.34 -9.34
C ASN A 4 31.07 -0.18 -9.36
N LYS A 5 30.86 -0.77 -8.18
CA LYS A 5 30.50 -2.18 -8.02
C LYS A 5 29.12 -2.23 -7.42
N GLY A 6 28.21 -2.86 -8.16
CA GLY A 6 26.80 -2.99 -7.81
C GLY A 6 26.63 -3.45 -6.37
N PHE A 7 26.11 -2.55 -5.56
CA PHE A 7 25.61 -2.84 -4.24
C PHE A 7 24.29 -3.59 -4.40
N SER A 8 24.28 -4.90 -4.19
CA SER A 8 23.03 -5.58 -3.80
C SER A 8 22.61 -5.16 -2.37
N ASP A 9 23.50 -4.49 -1.63
CA ASP A 9 23.28 -4.01 -0.26
C ASP A 9 22.90 -2.51 -0.15
N ASN A 10 22.51 -1.87 -1.26
CA ASN A 10 22.15 -0.44 -1.26
C ASN A 10 21.09 -0.15 -0.19
N GLY A 11 20.13 -1.06 0.01
CA GLY A 11 19.09 -0.87 1.02
C GLY A 11 19.62 -0.79 2.46
N HIS A 12 20.55 -1.66 2.84
CA HIS A 12 21.16 -1.66 4.18
C HIS A 12 22.05 -0.44 4.38
N PHE A 13 22.84 -0.08 3.38
CA PHE A 13 23.68 1.11 3.45
C PHE A 13 22.85 2.39 3.59
N VAL A 14 21.79 2.55 2.79
CA VAL A 14 20.86 3.69 2.89
C VAL A 14 20.25 3.74 4.30
N GLN A 15 19.88 2.61 4.88
CA GLN A 15 19.32 2.56 6.25
C GLN A 15 20.34 2.95 7.32
N CYS A 16 21.59 2.47 7.21
CA CYS A 16 22.67 2.88 8.11
C CYS A 16 22.97 4.38 8.00
N LEU A 17 23.02 4.91 6.77
CA LEU A 17 23.21 6.33 6.49
C LEU A 17 22.07 7.16 7.10
N THR A 18 20.82 6.73 6.91
CA THR A 18 19.63 7.35 7.53
C THR A 18 19.79 7.42 9.04
N SER A 19 20.19 6.31 9.66
CA SER A 19 20.37 6.22 11.10
C SER A 19 21.49 7.15 11.57
N LEU A 20 22.58 7.27 10.81
CA LEU A 20 23.67 8.19 11.10
C LEU A 20 23.19 9.65 11.04
N ILE A 21 22.47 10.04 9.98
CA ILE A 21 21.94 11.39 9.80
C ILE A 21 21.01 11.76 10.95
N ILE A 22 20.07 10.88 11.30
CA ILE A 22 19.11 11.13 12.38
C ILE A 22 19.80 11.36 13.73
N ASN A 23 20.92 10.65 13.98
CA ASN A 23 21.70 10.80 15.21
C ASN A 23 22.78 11.89 15.12
N SER A 24 22.98 12.49 13.95
CA SER A 24 24.00 13.52 13.73
C SER A 24 23.52 14.89 14.21
N THR A 25 24.46 15.68 14.70
CA THR A 25 24.25 17.09 15.08
C THR A 25 24.80 18.06 14.03
N SER A 26 25.59 17.58 13.06
CA SER A 26 26.24 18.40 12.04
C SER A 26 25.40 18.48 10.77
N ILE A 27 25.26 19.69 10.22
CA ILE A 27 24.57 19.96 8.95
C ILE A 27 25.51 19.68 7.77
N ASP A 28 26.82 19.79 7.92
CA ASP A 28 27.76 19.63 6.80
C ASP A 28 27.68 18.25 6.15
N LEU A 29 27.34 17.22 6.94
CA LEU A 29 27.16 15.85 6.44
C LEU A 29 25.91 15.70 5.55
N THR A 30 24.95 16.64 5.59
CA THR A 30 23.66 16.47 4.92
C THR A 30 23.77 16.64 3.42
N ASP A 31 24.64 17.51 2.92
CA ASP A 31 24.76 17.80 1.49
C ASP A 31 25.26 16.58 0.70
N GLU A 32 26.33 15.91 1.14
CA GLU A 32 26.78 14.67 0.48
C GLU A 32 25.74 13.54 0.63
N CYS A 33 25.04 13.49 1.76
CA CYS A 33 23.96 12.52 1.94
C CYS A 33 22.83 12.77 0.93
N ILE A 34 22.39 14.02 0.76
CA ILE A 34 21.33 14.40 -0.17
C ILE A 34 21.69 13.95 -1.60
N ASP A 35 22.93 14.20 -2.03
CA ASP A 35 23.39 13.79 -3.36
C ASP A 35 23.47 12.28 -3.51
N PHE A 36 23.83 11.56 -2.44
CA PHE A 36 23.74 10.11 -2.41
C PHE A 36 22.30 9.62 -2.61
N TYR A 37 21.32 10.15 -1.86
CA TYR A 37 19.90 9.78 -2.02
C TYR A 37 19.38 10.08 -3.43
N ARG A 38 19.74 11.23 -4.02
CA ARG A 38 19.37 11.59 -5.40
C ARG A 38 19.92 10.59 -6.41
N THR A 39 21.20 10.22 -6.24
CA THR A 39 21.85 9.25 -7.12
C THR A 39 21.20 7.88 -6.98
N ALA A 40 20.89 7.46 -5.76
CA ALA A 40 20.27 6.18 -5.47
C ALA A 40 18.83 6.07 -6.03
N LEU A 41 18.09 7.18 -6.10
CA LEU A 41 16.77 7.24 -6.75
C LEU A 41 16.84 7.09 -8.28
N ASN A 42 17.98 7.40 -8.89
CA ASN A 42 18.18 7.23 -10.33
C ASN A 42 18.63 5.80 -10.71
N ASP A 43 18.93 4.94 -9.73
CA ASP A 43 19.28 3.53 -9.97
C ASP A 43 18.03 2.73 -10.42
N GLU A 44 18.20 1.71 -11.26
CA GLU A 44 17.08 0.97 -11.86
C GLU A 44 16.44 -0.06 -10.92
N LYS A 45 17.04 -0.32 -9.75
CA LYS A 45 16.58 -1.35 -8.81
C LYS A 45 15.45 -0.88 -7.90
N THR A 46 14.35 -1.61 -7.99
CA THR A 46 13.06 -1.16 -7.48
C THR A 46 12.84 -1.49 -6.00
N GLU A 47 13.39 -2.60 -5.52
CA GLU A 47 13.45 -2.91 -4.09
C GLU A 47 14.31 -1.87 -3.33
N THR A 48 15.33 -1.33 -4.00
CA THR A 48 16.16 -0.25 -3.47
C THR A 48 15.34 1.04 -3.34
N HIS A 49 14.46 1.35 -4.28
CA HIS A 49 13.58 2.53 -4.22
C HIS A 49 12.63 2.49 -3.02
N ILE A 50 11.98 1.35 -2.76
CA ILE A 50 11.11 1.18 -1.58
C ILE A 50 11.87 1.53 -0.31
N ARG A 51 13.09 1.00 -0.16
CA ARG A 51 13.93 1.28 1.01
C ARG A 51 14.33 2.74 1.10
N ILE A 52 14.68 3.37 -0.03
CA ILE A 52 15.03 4.78 -0.09
C ILE A 52 13.86 5.65 0.37
N TYR A 53 12.65 5.43 -0.14
CA TYR A 53 11.47 6.21 0.27
C TYR A 53 11.12 6.01 1.74
N GLN A 54 11.26 4.79 2.28
CA GLN A 54 11.11 4.54 3.72
C GLN A 54 12.11 5.36 4.54
N CYS A 55 13.36 5.43 4.09
CA CYS A 55 14.41 6.19 4.74
C CYS A 55 14.16 7.70 4.68
N ILE A 56 13.73 8.23 3.51
CA ILE A 56 13.28 9.62 3.38
C ILE A 56 12.14 9.92 4.35
N ASN A 57 11.17 9.02 4.49
CA ASN A 57 10.06 9.19 5.43
C ASN A 57 10.54 9.25 6.90
N GLN A 58 11.57 8.49 7.25
CA GLN A 58 12.20 8.57 8.58
C GLN A 58 12.88 9.92 8.80
N LEU A 59 13.54 10.46 7.78
CA LEU A 59 14.18 11.78 7.83
C LEU A 59 13.15 12.91 7.98
N PHE A 60 11.97 12.78 7.38
CA PHE A 60 10.86 13.72 7.59
C PHE A 60 10.34 13.71 9.04
N GLN A 61 10.61 12.66 9.81
CA GLN A 61 10.20 12.51 11.20
C GLN A 61 11.34 12.76 12.19
N CYS A 62 12.54 13.14 11.71
CA CYS A 62 13.66 13.35 12.62
C CYS A 62 13.44 14.57 13.53
N THR A 63 14.03 14.49 14.73
CA THR A 63 13.90 15.52 15.77
C THR A 63 14.74 16.76 15.46
N ASN A 64 15.80 16.62 14.66
CA ASN A 64 16.65 17.71 14.22
C ASN A 64 15.92 18.55 13.14
N ILE A 65 15.32 19.67 13.56
CA ILE A 65 14.46 20.50 12.72
C ILE A 65 15.18 21.06 11.47
N PRO A 66 16.40 21.62 11.56
CA PRO A 66 17.16 22.04 10.38
C PRO A 66 17.32 20.93 9.33
N ILE A 67 17.78 19.75 9.75
CA ILE A 67 17.96 18.59 8.88
C ILE A 67 16.62 18.18 8.26
N ARG A 68 15.59 17.99 9.10
CA ARG A 68 14.25 17.63 8.65
C ARG A 68 13.74 18.57 7.57
N ASN A 69 13.82 19.88 7.81
CA ASN A 69 13.31 20.89 6.89
C ASN A 69 14.08 20.91 5.57
N GLN A 70 15.41 20.73 5.61
CA GLN A 70 16.23 20.62 4.40
C GLN A 70 15.82 19.40 3.56
N PHE A 71 15.64 18.24 4.19
CA PHE A 71 15.18 17.03 3.50
C PHE A 71 13.75 17.19 2.95
N ILE A 72 12.81 17.79 3.69
CA ILE A 72 11.46 18.06 3.18
C ILE A 72 11.51 18.95 1.94
N GLN A 73 12.22 20.08 2.01
CA GLN A 73 12.30 21.04 0.91
C GLN A 73 12.87 20.40 -0.36
N ILE A 74 13.85 19.50 -0.22
CA ILE A 74 14.51 18.86 -1.35
C ILE A 74 13.71 17.68 -1.90
N PHE A 75 13.20 16.80 -1.03
CA PHE A 75 12.61 15.54 -1.47
C PHE A 75 11.13 15.64 -1.79
N THR A 76 10.35 16.53 -1.17
CA THR A 76 8.93 16.70 -1.53
C THR A 76 8.69 16.91 -3.04
N PRO A 77 9.41 17.81 -3.74
CA PRO A 77 9.22 17.97 -5.20
C PRO A 77 9.69 16.75 -6.00
N ILE A 78 10.74 16.06 -5.54
CA ILE A 78 11.24 14.83 -6.18
C ILE A 78 10.17 13.73 -6.09
N LEU A 79 9.66 13.48 -4.88
CA LEU A 79 8.59 12.51 -4.64
C LEU A 79 7.34 12.79 -5.48
N LEU A 80 6.95 14.07 -5.62
CA LEU A 80 5.83 14.45 -6.47
C LEU A 80 6.10 14.16 -7.96
N ASN A 81 7.33 14.34 -8.42
CA ASN A 81 7.69 14.02 -9.80
C ASN A 81 7.71 12.51 -10.04
N GLU A 82 8.15 11.71 -9.07
CA GLU A 82 8.08 10.25 -9.14
C GLU A 82 6.62 9.76 -9.21
N LEU A 83 5.73 10.35 -8.42
CA LEU A 83 4.29 10.10 -8.50
C LEU A 83 3.71 10.41 -9.90
N LYS A 84 4.23 11.42 -10.61
CA LYS A 84 3.79 11.76 -11.98
C LYS A 84 4.29 10.80 -13.05
N LYS A 85 5.41 10.11 -12.80
CA LYS A 85 5.98 9.10 -13.71
C LYS A 85 5.29 7.74 -13.56
N TYR A 86 4.41 7.60 -12.57
CA TYR A 86 3.71 6.36 -12.30
C TYR A 86 2.96 5.86 -13.53
N ASN A 87 3.22 4.60 -13.88
CA ASN A 87 2.50 3.85 -14.90
C ASN A 87 1.84 2.65 -14.21
N GLU A 88 0.55 2.42 -14.48
CA GLU A 88 -0.26 1.37 -13.82
C GLU A 88 0.34 -0.05 -13.95
N ASP A 89 1.15 -0.27 -14.99
CA ASP A 89 1.77 -1.56 -15.30
C ASP A 89 3.04 -1.85 -14.47
N GLN A 90 3.57 -0.88 -13.70
CA GLN A 90 4.82 -1.02 -12.96
C GLN A 90 4.67 -0.76 -11.45
N GLN A 91 4.96 -1.81 -10.68
CA GLN A 91 5.39 -1.83 -9.27
C GLN A 91 4.79 -0.79 -8.32
N GLN A 92 3.74 -1.18 -7.62
CA GLN A 92 2.93 -0.25 -6.85
C GLN A 92 3.38 -0.07 -5.40
N GLU A 93 4.31 -0.90 -4.94
CA GLU A 93 4.74 -0.88 -3.55
C GLU A 93 5.56 0.37 -3.21
N TYR A 94 6.39 0.87 -4.13
CA TYR A 94 7.12 2.12 -3.89
C TYR A 94 6.19 3.34 -3.86
N ILE A 95 5.09 3.33 -4.62
CA ILE A 95 4.09 4.41 -4.58
C ILE A 95 3.49 4.53 -3.19
N ILE A 96 3.18 3.40 -2.53
CA ILE A 96 2.70 3.41 -1.15
C ILE A 96 3.70 4.10 -0.23
N GLU A 97 5.00 3.84 -0.38
CA GLU A 97 6.03 4.50 0.43
C GLU A 97 6.15 6.00 0.15
N ILE A 98 5.96 6.43 -1.11
CA ILE A 98 5.90 7.86 -1.42
C ILE A 98 4.65 8.50 -0.80
N LEU A 99 3.49 7.86 -0.89
CA LEU A 99 2.25 8.37 -0.28
C LEU A 99 2.37 8.50 1.24
N LYS A 100 3.04 7.54 1.91
CA LYS A 100 3.37 7.65 3.34
C LYS A 100 4.21 8.89 3.67
N CYS A 101 5.15 9.27 2.80
CA CYS A 101 5.92 10.51 2.99
C CYS A 101 4.99 11.73 3.02
N PHE A 102 4.01 11.80 2.10
CA PHE A 102 3.03 12.90 2.09
C PHE A 102 2.10 12.88 3.32
N GLU A 103 1.72 11.71 3.82
CA GLU A 103 0.96 11.61 5.08
C GLU A 103 1.76 12.13 6.27
N THR A 104 3.05 11.81 6.35
CA THR A 104 3.94 12.34 7.37
C THR A 104 4.01 13.86 7.30
N LEU A 105 3.96 14.48 6.11
CA LEU A 105 3.89 15.94 6.02
C LEU A 105 2.67 16.51 6.73
N LEU A 106 1.49 15.84 6.67
CA LEU A 106 0.29 16.29 7.39
C LEU A 106 0.47 16.27 8.91
N THR A 107 1.29 15.38 9.46
CA THR A 107 1.47 15.25 10.90
C THR A 107 2.48 16.26 11.46
N ILE A 108 3.47 16.66 10.68
CA ILE A 108 4.57 17.52 11.13
C ILE A 108 4.34 19.01 10.89
N VAL A 109 3.46 19.40 9.96
CA VAL A 109 3.17 20.83 9.73
C VAL A 109 2.23 21.41 10.79
N ASP A 110 2.28 22.73 10.95
CA ASP A 110 1.38 23.48 11.80
C ASP A 110 -0.08 23.40 11.30
N SER A 111 -1.03 23.71 12.18
CA SER A 111 -2.46 23.57 11.90
C SER A 111 -2.94 24.39 10.70
N THR A 112 -2.33 25.55 10.41
CA THR A 112 -2.76 26.42 9.31
C THR A 112 -2.34 25.85 7.96
N LEU A 113 -1.10 25.37 7.86
CA LEU A 113 -0.59 24.71 6.66
C LEU A 113 -1.19 23.31 6.47
N ARG A 114 -1.53 22.61 7.56
CA ARG A 114 -2.10 21.26 7.52
C ARG A 114 -3.38 21.18 6.72
N ILE A 115 -4.30 22.14 6.90
CA ILE A 115 -5.56 22.19 6.17
C ILE A 115 -5.32 22.37 4.66
N ARG A 116 -4.39 23.25 4.30
CA ARG A 116 -4.01 23.49 2.90
C ARG A 116 -3.36 22.25 2.29
N LEU A 117 -2.46 21.59 3.01
CA LEU A 117 -1.85 20.34 2.57
C LEU A 117 -2.87 19.21 2.43
N ALA A 118 -3.83 19.09 3.35
CA ALA A 118 -4.89 18.09 3.25
C ALA A 118 -5.71 18.30 1.96
N SER A 119 -5.99 19.56 1.62
CA SER A 119 -6.69 19.92 0.38
C SER A 119 -5.95 19.53 -0.89
N LEU A 120 -4.62 19.31 -0.83
CA LEU A 120 -3.79 18.84 -1.94
C LEU A 120 -3.57 17.32 -1.93
N ILE A 121 -3.37 16.75 -0.74
CA ILE A 121 -3.06 15.33 -0.55
C ILE A 121 -4.29 14.45 -0.78
N ILE A 122 -5.48 14.87 -0.37
CA ILE A 122 -6.71 14.08 -0.57
C ILE A 122 -6.97 13.83 -2.07
N PRO A 123 -6.99 14.86 -2.95
CA PRO A 123 -7.13 14.64 -4.39
C PRO A 123 -6.00 13.82 -4.98
N LEU A 124 -4.75 14.05 -4.53
CA LEU A 124 -3.59 13.27 -4.95
C LEU A 124 -3.82 11.78 -4.70
N PHE A 125 -4.29 11.40 -3.52
CA PHE A 125 -4.56 10.02 -3.14
C PHE A 125 -5.64 9.39 -4.02
N ILE A 126 -6.74 10.12 -4.26
CA ILE A 126 -7.85 9.64 -5.08
C ILE A 126 -7.39 9.43 -6.55
N ASN A 127 -6.47 10.24 -7.05
CA ASN A 127 -5.97 10.09 -8.42
C ASN A 127 -5.22 8.77 -8.67
N PHE A 128 -4.65 8.15 -7.64
CA PHE A 128 -4.01 6.82 -7.73
C PHE A 128 -4.99 5.65 -7.65
N LEU A 129 -6.28 5.91 -7.47
CA LEU A 129 -7.30 4.87 -7.63
C LEU A 129 -7.53 4.57 -9.11
N PRO A 130 -8.01 3.37 -9.49
CA PRO A 130 -8.29 3.05 -10.89
C PRO A 130 -9.55 3.74 -11.39
N ASP A 131 -9.54 4.20 -12.64
CA ASP A 131 -10.71 4.78 -13.29
C ASP A 131 -11.80 3.74 -13.58
N SER A 132 -13.04 4.20 -13.78
CA SER A 132 -14.24 3.36 -13.98
C SER A 132 -14.14 2.43 -15.20
N THR A 133 -13.26 2.73 -16.16
CA THR A 133 -13.11 2.04 -17.44
C THR A 133 -12.16 0.84 -17.39
N VAL A 134 -11.41 0.64 -16.30
CA VAL A 134 -10.51 -0.51 -16.19
C VAL A 134 -11.33 -1.80 -16.05
N SER A 135 -11.20 -2.69 -17.06
CA SER A 135 -11.79 -4.03 -17.06
C SER A 135 -11.40 -4.79 -15.80
N ALA A 136 -12.35 -5.52 -15.21
CA ALA A 136 -12.14 -6.37 -14.03
C ALA A 136 -10.97 -7.36 -14.21
N GLN A 137 -10.63 -7.72 -15.45
CA GLN A 137 -9.52 -8.62 -15.78
C GLN A 137 -8.12 -7.99 -15.55
N LYS A 138 -7.99 -6.67 -15.57
CA LYS A 138 -6.73 -5.96 -15.26
C LYS A 138 -6.53 -5.72 -13.77
N PHE A 139 -7.47 -6.12 -12.93
CA PHE A 139 -7.43 -5.92 -11.50
C PHE A 139 -6.59 -7.02 -10.82
N ASN A 140 -5.27 -6.85 -10.86
CA ASN A 140 -4.33 -7.82 -10.28
C ASN A 140 -4.23 -7.65 -8.74
N GLN A 141 -3.67 -8.66 -8.05
CA GLN A 141 -3.50 -8.64 -6.57
C GLN A 141 -2.59 -7.51 -6.07
N GLN A 142 -1.71 -6.98 -6.92
CA GLN A 142 -0.83 -5.87 -6.55
C GLN A 142 -1.62 -4.54 -6.51
N ASN A 143 -2.52 -4.30 -7.48
CA ASN A 143 -3.41 -3.12 -7.56
C ASN A 143 -4.22 -2.99 -6.27
N LEU A 144 -4.61 -4.12 -5.70
CA LEU A 144 -5.38 -4.20 -4.48
C LEU A 144 -4.66 -3.73 -3.23
N ARG A 145 -3.34 -3.90 -3.13
CA ARG A 145 -2.57 -3.39 -1.98
C ARG A 145 -2.60 -1.87 -1.97
N LEU A 146 -2.27 -1.25 -3.10
CA LEU A 146 -2.31 0.20 -3.27
C LEU A 146 -3.72 0.76 -3.05
N ILE A 147 -4.73 0.17 -3.69
CA ILE A 147 -6.13 0.60 -3.53
C ILE A 147 -6.59 0.45 -2.08
N SER A 148 -6.26 -0.67 -1.43
CA SER A 148 -6.65 -0.89 -0.04
C SER A 148 -5.99 0.12 0.89
N TYR A 149 -4.70 0.37 0.68
CA TYR A 149 -3.95 1.38 1.42
C TYR A 149 -4.59 2.78 1.26
N ILE A 150 -4.86 3.21 0.03
CA ILE A 150 -5.45 4.52 -0.26
C ILE A 150 -6.85 4.63 0.38
N ILE A 151 -7.71 3.61 0.22
CA ILE A 151 -9.06 3.63 0.77
C ILE A 151 -9.02 3.70 2.30
N GLU A 152 -8.18 2.88 2.94
CA GLU A 152 -8.01 2.90 4.39
C GLU A 152 -7.54 4.28 4.88
N ARG A 153 -6.56 4.88 4.18
CA ARG A 153 -6.11 6.22 4.55
C ARG A 153 -7.18 7.27 4.34
N ILE A 154 -7.91 7.24 3.23
CA ILE A 154 -9.01 8.18 2.98
C ILE A 154 -10.07 8.05 4.08
N GLN A 155 -10.46 6.84 4.45
CA GLN A 155 -11.41 6.59 5.55
C GLN A 155 -10.93 7.17 6.89
N TYR A 156 -9.64 7.05 7.17
CA TYR A 156 -9.03 7.66 8.35
C TYR A 156 -9.05 9.19 8.31
N LEU A 157 -8.83 9.79 7.13
CA LEU A 157 -8.78 11.25 6.97
C LEU A 157 -10.16 11.92 6.96
N ILE A 158 -11.23 11.21 6.53
CA ILE A 158 -12.61 11.73 6.45
C ILE A 158 -13.08 12.43 7.74
N PRO A 159 -13.00 11.82 8.94
CA PRO A 159 -13.46 12.48 10.16
C PRO A 159 -12.58 13.67 10.58
N ILE A 160 -11.30 13.67 10.19
CA ILE A 160 -10.32 14.70 10.56
C ILE A 160 -10.49 15.96 9.70
N TYR A 161 -10.74 15.78 8.40
CA TYR A 161 -10.78 16.85 7.40
C TYR A 161 -12.15 16.92 6.69
N SER A 162 -13.23 16.79 7.46
CA SER A 162 -14.59 16.62 6.93
C SER A 162 -15.04 17.76 6.01
N ASN A 163 -14.67 19.00 6.33
CA ASN A 163 -14.98 20.17 5.52
C ASN A 163 -14.22 20.15 4.19
N GLU A 164 -12.93 19.85 4.23
CA GLU A 164 -12.06 19.78 3.05
C GLU A 164 -12.53 18.67 2.11
N PHE A 165 -12.83 17.49 2.65
CA PHE A 165 -13.42 16.39 1.89
C PHE A 165 -14.73 16.80 1.23
N ARG A 166 -15.63 17.47 1.96
CA ARG A 166 -16.90 17.94 1.41
C ARG A 166 -16.67 18.90 0.24
N ILE A 167 -15.81 19.90 0.40
CA ILE A 167 -15.49 20.87 -0.64
C ILE A 167 -14.89 20.18 -1.86
N ILE A 168 -13.92 19.29 -1.67
CA ILE A 168 -13.27 18.54 -2.77
C ILE A 168 -14.29 17.72 -3.55
N LEU A 169 -15.13 16.94 -2.88
CA LEU A 169 -16.09 16.06 -3.56
C LEU A 169 -17.26 16.83 -4.22
N GLN A 170 -17.53 18.05 -3.76
CA GLN A 170 -18.50 18.95 -4.41
C GLN A 170 -17.91 19.65 -5.64
N THR A 171 -16.64 20.04 -5.58
CA THR A 171 -15.94 20.77 -6.65
C THR A 171 -15.42 19.84 -7.75
N LEU A 172 -15.06 18.60 -7.40
CA LEU A 172 -14.46 17.61 -8.29
C LEU A 172 -15.32 16.33 -8.30
N PRO A 173 -16.45 16.31 -9.03
CA PRO A 173 -17.38 15.18 -9.05
C PRO A 173 -16.73 13.90 -9.61
N ASP A 174 -15.77 14.03 -10.52
CA ASP A 174 -15.04 12.89 -11.09
C ASP A 174 -14.26 12.12 -10.01
N LEU A 175 -13.65 12.83 -9.05
CA LEU A 175 -12.94 12.22 -7.92
C LEU A 175 -13.89 11.45 -7.02
N ARG A 176 -15.11 11.96 -6.82
CA ARG A 176 -16.14 11.25 -6.07
C ARG A 176 -16.51 9.95 -6.74
N THR A 177 -16.82 9.98 -8.03
CA THR A 177 -17.17 8.77 -8.79
C THR A 177 -16.02 7.76 -8.78
N LYS A 178 -14.78 8.23 -8.94
CA LYS A 178 -13.57 7.41 -8.87
C LYS A 178 -13.42 6.71 -7.51
N LEU A 179 -13.60 7.44 -6.41
CA LEU A 179 -13.55 6.89 -5.05
C LEU A 179 -14.65 5.86 -4.81
N GLU A 180 -15.90 6.15 -5.17
CA GLU A 180 -17.03 5.23 -5.01
C GLU A 180 -16.82 3.92 -5.80
N ASN A 181 -16.29 4.01 -7.03
CA ASN A 181 -15.97 2.85 -7.85
C ASN A 181 -14.85 2.01 -7.26
N ALA A 182 -13.78 2.65 -6.76
CA ALA A 182 -12.68 1.95 -6.11
C ALA A 182 -13.13 1.18 -4.86
N ILE A 183 -13.99 1.79 -4.04
CA ILE A 183 -14.58 1.15 -2.85
C ILE A 183 -15.41 -0.08 -3.25
N ARG A 184 -16.29 0.06 -4.25
CA ARG A 184 -17.10 -1.08 -4.75
C ARG A 184 -16.23 -2.22 -5.25
N ARG A 185 -15.19 -1.93 -6.03
CA ARG A 185 -14.25 -2.95 -6.54
C ARG A 185 -13.51 -3.66 -5.41
N GLN A 186 -13.01 -2.90 -4.43
CA GLN A 186 -12.34 -3.49 -3.26
C GLN A 186 -13.27 -4.45 -2.50
N GLN A 187 -14.55 -4.08 -2.33
CA GLN A 187 -15.55 -4.92 -1.68
C GLN A 187 -15.85 -6.18 -2.49
N GLN A 188 -16.05 -6.07 -3.80
CA GLN A 188 -16.27 -7.21 -4.69
C GLN A 188 -15.10 -8.20 -4.64
N PHE A 189 -13.86 -7.71 -4.69
CA PHE A 189 -12.69 -8.58 -4.59
C PHE A 189 -12.57 -9.28 -3.23
N LYS A 190 -12.86 -8.55 -2.14
CA LYS A 190 -12.89 -9.14 -0.79
C LYS A 190 -13.98 -10.21 -0.67
N GLN A 191 -15.11 -10.05 -1.34
CA GLN A 191 -16.19 -11.03 -1.35
C GLN A 191 -15.80 -12.28 -2.17
N GLN A 192 -15.28 -12.10 -3.38
CA GLN A 192 -14.80 -13.20 -4.22
C GLN A 192 -13.77 -14.07 -3.49
N GLN A 193 -12.81 -13.46 -2.79
CA GLN A 193 -11.84 -14.22 -1.98
C GLN A 193 -12.47 -15.01 -0.83
N LYS A 194 -13.57 -14.53 -0.24
CA LYS A 194 -14.29 -15.27 0.80
C LYS A 194 -15.02 -16.45 0.18
N ASP A 195 -15.74 -16.21 -0.91
CA ASP A 195 -16.51 -17.24 -1.62
C ASP A 195 -15.59 -18.35 -2.18
N GLU A 196 -14.40 -18.00 -2.69
CA GLU A 196 -13.36 -18.96 -3.11
C GLU A 196 -12.80 -19.77 -1.94
N LYS A 197 -12.57 -19.15 -0.77
CA LYS A 197 -12.11 -19.87 0.42
C LYS A 197 -13.19 -20.83 0.93
N GLU A 198 -14.45 -20.42 0.90
CA GLU A 198 -15.59 -21.23 1.32
C GLU A 198 -15.84 -22.39 0.35
N SER A 199 -15.79 -22.13 -0.97
CA SER A 199 -15.86 -23.19 -2.00
C SER A 199 -14.66 -24.14 -1.95
N ASN A 200 -13.44 -23.67 -1.67
CA ASN A 200 -12.27 -24.54 -1.47
C ASN A 200 -12.40 -25.38 -0.19
N TYR A 201 -12.99 -24.84 0.87
CA TYR A 201 -13.25 -25.58 2.10
C TYR A 201 -14.28 -26.69 1.86
N ILE A 202 -15.40 -26.37 1.18
CA ILE A 202 -16.44 -27.33 0.81
C ILE A 202 -15.91 -28.40 -0.15
N SER A 203 -15.12 -28.01 -1.15
CA SER A 203 -14.52 -28.95 -2.12
C SER A 203 -13.50 -29.88 -1.47
N LYS A 204 -12.70 -29.39 -0.50
CA LYS A 204 -11.80 -30.25 0.28
C LYS A 204 -12.58 -31.23 1.16
N HIS A 205 -13.67 -30.80 1.80
CA HIS A 205 -14.51 -31.68 2.60
C HIS A 205 -15.26 -32.74 1.77
N TYR A 206 -15.76 -32.38 0.59
CA TYR A 206 -16.38 -33.33 -0.34
C TYR A 206 -15.37 -34.35 -0.90
N ASN A 207 -14.15 -33.93 -1.24
CA ASN A 207 -13.10 -34.85 -1.72
C ASN A 207 -12.52 -35.75 -0.62
N LEU A 208 -12.51 -35.31 0.65
CA LEU A 208 -12.13 -36.17 1.78
C LEU A 208 -13.17 -37.28 2.04
N SER A 209 -14.44 -37.05 1.67
CA SER A 209 -15.52 -38.03 1.78
C SER A 209 -15.58 -39.03 0.62
N MET A 210 -14.85 -38.82 -0.48
CA MET A 210 -14.86 -39.69 -1.67
C MET A 210 -13.55 -40.48 -1.89
N ASN A 211 -12.53 -40.28 -1.04
CA ASN A 211 -11.25 -41.01 -1.11
C ASN A 211 -11.09 -42.07 -0.01
N THR A 212 -12.17 -42.77 0.34
CA THR A 212 -12.13 -44.00 1.14
C THR A 212 -12.84 -45.14 0.40
N SER A 213 -12.22 -45.60 -0.68
CA SER A 213 -12.54 -46.91 -1.27
C SER A 213 -11.25 -47.62 -1.66
N SER A 214 -10.62 -48.27 -0.67
CA SER A 214 -9.90 -49.53 -0.83
C SER A 214 -9.36 -49.98 0.52
N GLN A 215 -10.19 -50.68 1.29
CA GLN A 215 -9.89 -51.91 2.03
C GLN A 215 -11.02 -52.16 3.04
N ALA A 216 -11.86 -53.15 2.73
CA ALA A 216 -12.72 -53.78 3.73
C ALA A 216 -11.84 -54.54 4.75
N PRO A 217 -12.30 -54.67 6.00
CA PRO A 217 -12.96 -55.94 6.32
C PRO A 217 -14.33 -55.78 6.99
N SER A 218 -15.10 -56.85 6.79
CA SER A 218 -16.45 -57.17 7.24
C SER A 218 -16.85 -56.79 8.67
N LEU A 219 -18.01 -56.14 8.79
CA LEU A 219 -18.99 -56.44 9.84
C LEU A 219 -20.41 -56.17 9.29
N PRO A 220 -21.20 -57.20 8.94
CA PRO A 220 -22.57 -56.97 8.51
C PRO A 220 -23.43 -56.63 9.72
N LEU A 221 -23.80 -55.36 9.86
CA LEU A 221 -24.91 -54.92 10.70
C LEU A 221 -26.21 -55.46 10.09
N ARG A 222 -26.58 -56.68 10.48
CA ARG A 222 -27.92 -57.22 10.25
C ARG A 222 -28.89 -56.41 11.10
N ILE A 223 -29.70 -55.58 10.46
CA ILE A 223 -30.88 -54.98 11.06
C ILE A 223 -32.06 -55.84 10.61
N ASP A 224 -32.51 -56.74 11.48
CA ASP A 224 -33.68 -57.58 11.25
C ASP A 224 -34.96 -56.75 11.43
N PHE A 225 -35.65 -56.46 10.33
CA PHE A 225 -36.93 -55.74 10.31
C PHE A 225 -38.14 -56.66 10.52
N SER A 226 -38.09 -57.58 11.49
CA SER A 226 -39.21 -58.50 11.77
C SER A 226 -40.25 -57.98 12.77
N ASN A 227 -40.10 -56.78 13.33
CA ASN A 227 -41.04 -56.27 14.35
C ASN A 227 -41.88 -55.05 13.95
N PHE A 228 -41.87 -54.61 12.70
CA PHE A 228 -42.80 -53.59 12.23
C PHE A 228 -43.86 -54.20 11.31
N LYS A 229 -44.73 -55.03 11.89
CA LYS A 229 -46.07 -55.25 11.35
C LYS A 229 -47.05 -54.35 12.08
N SER A 230 -47.74 -53.56 11.26
CA SER A 230 -48.92 -52.76 11.53
C SER A 230 -49.99 -53.49 12.35
N SER A 231 -50.43 -52.87 13.44
CA SER A 231 -51.84 -52.53 13.76
C SER A 231 -51.87 -51.70 15.04
#